data_AF-A0A8H6BC81-F1
#
_entry.id   AF-A0A8H6BC81-F1
#
_cell.length_a   1.000
_cell.length_b   1.000
_cell.length_c   1.000
_cell.angle_alpha   90.00
_cell.angle_beta   90.00
_cell.angle_gamma   90.00
#
_symmetry.space_group_name_H-M   'P 1'
#
loop_
_entity.id
_entity.type
_entity.pdbx_description
1 polymer ?
#
loop_
_entity_poly.entity_id
_entity_poly.type
_entity_poly.pdbx_seq_one_letter_code
_entity_poly.pdbx_strand_id
1 'polypeptide(L)'
;MMDNANTGFLYGSELNVLMLRSMQIILSKQARAVIDIYGLDSDLYISFVKLYWSRLLAESYKDQTSAGFKFAINIAVLLEICYIALCKVTTPVYLTDFLNAVNLELIPCNKAIDCLPASIFRRIPPTSHTKFKFNLNFRASFFKYRYVNRFVKHRLELSQIKLNYQPLLVRLVLDMYLPLELIQLVSEIISRASVSMKFDQEELHPELKLIGILIVAVRIFFQHSPNMYGKWLFLYTEHRNDPERFNTLVNPVAVQAEIQFHSKPKDIFRWDRYKIGQVADLYQKYYLPVSSNENIPTFAKGSGGQKMLVRGLNSIFSLDQETETQADEKLALSKYKEHFSRIYTQLYESDNTHDYKVSKCTLDSLELVDVLVDHFRDNTGLLYRDFEPIVGYGEQIVAIWDKQGIPDREA
;
A
#
# COMPACT_ATOMS: atom_id res chain seq x y z
N MET A 1 30.20 7.88 -41.14
CA MET A 1 30.75 6.75 -40.36
C MET A 1 29.58 5.99 -39.78
N MET A 2 29.37 4.75 -40.23
CA MET A 2 28.28 3.90 -39.77
C MET A 2 28.65 3.32 -38.40
N ASP A 3 27.86 3.63 -37.38
CA ASP A 3 27.94 2.92 -36.10
C ASP A 3 27.46 1.48 -36.31
N ASN A 4 28.42 0.56 -36.37
CA ASN A 4 28.19 -0.87 -36.27
C ASN A 4 27.54 -1.16 -34.90
N ALA A 5 26.21 -1.19 -34.88
CA ALA A 5 25.44 -1.64 -33.74
C ALA A 5 25.79 -3.11 -33.45
N ASN A 6 26.53 -3.35 -32.37
CA ASN A 6 26.65 -4.67 -31.74
C ASN A 6 25.25 -5.14 -31.32
N THR A 7 24.51 -5.79 -32.22
CA THR A 7 23.14 -6.30 -32.01
C THR A 7 23.14 -7.74 -31.47
N GLY A 8 24.08 -8.06 -30.59
CA GLY A 8 24.11 -9.33 -29.87
C GLY A 8 23.51 -9.18 -28.47
N PHE A 9 22.73 -10.17 -28.03
CA PHE A 9 22.39 -10.27 -26.61
C PHE A 9 23.65 -10.46 -25.78
N LEU A 10 23.70 -9.81 -24.61
CA LEU A 10 24.79 -10.04 -23.65
C LEU A 10 24.52 -11.29 -22.82
N TYR A 11 25.59 -11.93 -22.38
CA TYR A 11 25.55 -13.11 -21.49
C TYR A 11 26.59 -12.98 -20.38
N GLY A 12 26.51 -13.86 -19.37
CA GLY A 12 27.51 -13.94 -18.30
C GLY A 12 27.64 -12.67 -17.45
N SER A 13 28.87 -12.28 -17.15
CA SER A 13 29.19 -11.14 -16.27
C SER A 13 28.74 -9.79 -16.86
N GLU A 14 28.89 -9.60 -18.17
CA GLU A 14 28.47 -8.36 -18.85
C GLU A 14 26.96 -8.15 -18.76
N LEU A 15 26.18 -9.23 -18.93
CA LEU A 15 24.74 -9.19 -18.72
C LEU A 15 24.41 -8.82 -17.28
N ASN A 16 25.07 -9.42 -16.29
CA ASN A 16 24.82 -9.11 -14.89
C ASN A 16 25.06 -7.62 -14.55
N VAL A 17 26.13 -7.02 -15.08
CA VAL A 17 26.39 -5.58 -14.94
C VAL A 17 25.29 -4.75 -15.61
N LEU A 18 24.87 -5.14 -16.82
CA LEU A 18 23.78 -4.45 -17.52
C LEU A 18 22.46 -4.56 -16.74
N MET A 19 22.18 -5.72 -16.14
CA MET A 19 21.00 -5.94 -15.31
C MET A 19 21.01 -5.07 -14.05
N LEU A 20 22.16 -4.90 -13.39
CA LEU A 20 22.29 -4.01 -12.22
C LEU A 20 22.05 -2.55 -12.61
N ARG A 21 22.64 -2.10 -13.73
CA ARG A 21 22.39 -0.75 -14.27
C ARG A 21 20.92 -0.56 -14.63
N SER A 22 20.28 -1.59 -15.17
CA SER A 22 18.84 -1.57 -15.49
C SER A 22 17.99 -1.40 -14.23
N MET A 23 18.29 -2.14 -13.16
CA MET A 23 17.62 -1.96 -11.86
C MET A 23 17.84 -0.58 -11.27
N GLN A 24 19.03 0.00 -11.41
CA GLN A 24 19.31 1.37 -10.96
C GLN A 24 18.48 2.40 -11.73
N ILE A 25 18.31 2.23 -13.05
CA ILE A 25 17.44 3.10 -13.86
C ILE A 25 15.98 3.00 -13.40
N ILE A 26 15.51 1.78 -13.18
CA ILE A 26 14.15 1.51 -12.68
C ILE A 26 13.95 2.16 -11.31
N LEU A 27 14.86 1.91 -10.36
CA LEU A 27 14.82 2.49 -9.02
C LEU A 27 14.81 4.02 -9.08
N SER A 28 15.59 4.63 -9.97
CA SER A 28 15.58 6.08 -10.15
C SER A 28 14.24 6.60 -10.66
N LYS A 29 13.54 5.86 -11.53
CA LYS A 29 12.20 6.26 -11.98
C LYS A 29 11.15 6.05 -10.88
N GLN A 30 11.23 4.93 -10.15
CA GLN A 30 10.35 4.68 -9.00
C GLN A 30 10.51 5.76 -7.92
N ALA A 31 11.75 6.12 -7.58
CA ALA A 31 12.03 7.17 -6.59
C ALA A 31 11.49 8.55 -7.02
N ARG A 32 11.60 8.90 -8.31
CA ARG A 32 11.00 10.13 -8.84
C ARG A 32 9.48 10.09 -8.77
N ALA A 33 8.85 8.98 -9.19
CA ALA A 33 7.41 8.82 -9.08
C ALA A 33 6.94 8.98 -7.62
N VAL A 34 7.67 8.43 -6.65
CA VAL A 34 7.38 8.61 -5.22
C VAL A 34 7.46 10.09 -4.80
N ILE A 35 8.47 10.84 -5.25
CA ILE A 35 8.57 12.28 -4.99
C ILE A 35 7.38 13.03 -5.57
N ASP A 36 7.03 12.75 -6.82
CA ASP A 36 5.94 13.43 -7.53
C ASP A 36 4.58 13.16 -6.88
N ILE A 37 4.33 11.92 -6.44
CA ILE A 37 3.07 11.51 -5.81
C ILE A 37 2.90 12.16 -4.42
N TYR A 38 3.95 12.17 -3.60
CA TYR A 38 3.85 12.60 -2.20
C TYR A 38 4.39 14.01 -1.93
N GLY A 39 4.85 14.73 -2.97
CA GLY A 39 5.35 16.10 -2.84
C GLY A 39 6.56 16.23 -1.92
N LEU A 40 7.51 15.29 -2.01
CA LEU A 40 8.64 15.19 -1.08
C LEU A 40 9.78 16.16 -1.41
N ASP A 41 10.60 16.47 -0.41
CA ASP A 41 11.94 17.03 -0.66
C ASP A 41 12.80 15.99 -1.41
N SER A 42 13.01 16.29 -2.69
CA SER A 42 13.74 15.43 -3.62
C SER A 42 15.14 15.10 -3.12
N ASP A 43 15.87 16.04 -2.54
CA ASP A 43 17.29 15.84 -2.25
C ASP A 43 17.50 14.92 -1.05
N LEU A 44 16.74 15.16 0.02
CA LEU A 44 16.81 14.33 1.22
C LEU A 44 16.37 12.89 0.92
N TYR A 45 15.22 12.71 0.27
CA TYR A 45 14.69 11.38 -0.04
C TYR A 45 15.63 10.60 -0.98
N ILE A 46 16.11 11.23 -2.06
CA ILE A 46 17.04 10.58 -3.00
C ILE A 46 18.35 10.21 -2.31
N SER A 47 18.84 11.01 -1.36
CA SER A 47 20.06 10.69 -0.62
C SER A 47 19.94 9.36 0.13
N PHE A 48 18.81 9.09 0.79
CA PHE A 48 18.55 7.82 1.47
C PHE A 48 18.38 6.66 0.49
N VAL A 49 17.66 6.85 -0.62
CA VAL A 49 17.53 5.83 -1.67
C VAL A 49 18.91 5.44 -2.22
N LYS A 50 19.78 6.43 -2.52
CA LYS A 50 21.16 6.19 -2.98
C LYS A 50 22.00 5.46 -1.92
N LEU A 51 21.86 5.83 -0.64
CA LEU A 51 22.57 5.18 0.46
C LEU A 51 22.18 3.70 0.58
N TYR A 52 20.88 3.38 0.54
CA TYR A 52 20.43 1.99 0.64
C TYR A 52 20.79 1.18 -0.61
N TRP A 53 20.71 1.78 -1.80
CA TRP A 53 21.15 1.15 -3.04
C TRP A 53 22.66 0.88 -3.07
N SER A 54 23.50 1.82 -2.63
CA SER A 54 24.96 1.63 -2.63
C SER A 54 25.39 0.51 -1.69
N ARG A 55 24.73 0.38 -0.54
CA ARG A 55 24.96 -0.73 0.40
C ARG A 55 24.49 -2.06 -0.15
N LEU A 56 23.33 -2.07 -0.81
CA LEU A 56 22.83 -3.25 -1.51
C LEU A 56 23.87 -3.76 -2.52
N LEU A 57 24.45 -2.85 -3.30
CA LEU A 57 25.50 -3.17 -4.26
C LEU A 57 26.78 -3.67 -3.58
N ALA A 58 27.20 -3.04 -2.49
CA ALA A 58 28.39 -3.45 -1.74
C ALA A 58 28.27 -4.88 -1.19
N GLU A 59 27.13 -5.25 -0.62
CA GLU A 59 26.87 -6.61 -0.15
C GLU A 59 26.77 -7.61 -1.31
N SER A 60 26.07 -7.24 -2.39
CA SER A 60 25.98 -8.08 -3.60
C SER A 60 27.36 -8.34 -4.24
N TYR A 61 28.33 -7.45 -4.03
CA TYR A 61 29.71 -7.63 -4.48
C TYR A 61 30.50 -8.58 -3.56
N LYS A 62 30.29 -8.52 -2.25
CA LYS A 62 30.95 -9.42 -1.26
C LYS A 62 30.54 -10.88 -1.42
N ASP A 63 29.30 -11.14 -1.80
CA ASP A 63 28.77 -12.49 -2.03
C ASP A 63 29.27 -13.15 -3.34
N GLN A 64 30.18 -12.50 -4.09
CA GLN A 64 30.89 -13.09 -5.22
C GLN A 64 31.90 -14.15 -4.75
N THR A 65 31.39 -15.32 -4.37
CA THR A 65 32.21 -16.54 -4.24
C THR A 65 32.17 -17.35 -5.54
N SER A 66 33.11 -18.29 -5.67
CA SER A 66 33.66 -18.97 -6.87
C SER A 66 32.71 -19.57 -7.91
N ALA A 67 31.39 -19.47 -7.73
CA ALA A 67 30.34 -20.03 -8.60
C ALA A 67 29.62 -18.98 -9.49
N GLY A 68 30.09 -17.74 -9.51
CA GLY A 68 29.58 -16.67 -10.38
C GLY A 68 28.54 -15.76 -9.72
N PHE A 69 28.39 -14.54 -10.26
CA PHE A 69 27.49 -13.51 -9.74
C PHE A 69 26.03 -13.94 -9.83
N LYS A 70 25.42 -14.31 -8.69
CA LYS A 70 23.99 -14.63 -8.62
C LYS A 70 23.19 -13.35 -8.44
N PHE A 71 22.71 -12.78 -9.55
CA PHE A 71 21.81 -11.62 -9.53
C PHE A 71 20.51 -11.96 -8.77
N ALA A 72 20.45 -11.55 -7.50
CA ALA A 72 19.34 -11.82 -6.57
C ALA A 72 18.43 -10.61 -6.34
N ILE A 73 18.73 -9.47 -6.96
CA ILE A 73 17.94 -8.24 -6.88
C ILE A 73 16.73 -8.37 -7.81
N ASN A 74 15.54 -8.07 -7.29
CA ASN A 74 14.30 -8.02 -8.06
C ASN A 74 13.58 -6.69 -7.80
N ILE A 75 12.47 -6.45 -8.48
CA ILE A 75 11.69 -5.22 -8.31
C ILE A 75 11.18 -5.04 -6.87
N ALA A 76 10.84 -6.11 -6.16
CA ALA A 76 10.40 -6.04 -4.77
C ALA A 76 11.47 -5.43 -3.85
N VAL A 77 12.75 -5.76 -4.05
CA VAL A 77 13.87 -5.14 -3.33
C VAL A 77 13.92 -3.63 -3.59
N LEU A 78 13.70 -3.21 -4.84
CA LEU A 78 13.71 -1.79 -5.20
C LEU A 78 12.56 -1.03 -4.50
N LEU A 79 11.37 -1.63 -4.49
CA LEU A 79 10.20 -1.09 -3.83
C LEU A 79 10.40 -1.00 -2.31
N GLU A 80 10.96 -2.02 -1.67
CA GLU A 80 11.28 -1.98 -0.24
C GLU A 80 12.33 -0.89 0.08
N ILE A 81 13.32 -0.66 -0.79
CA ILE A 81 14.27 0.45 -0.62
C ILE A 81 13.54 1.80 -0.66
N CYS A 82 12.66 1.99 -1.64
CA CYS A 82 11.86 3.22 -1.74
C CYS A 82 11.01 3.45 -0.48
N TYR A 83 10.38 2.40 0.04
CA TYR A 83 9.55 2.46 1.24
C TYR A 83 10.38 2.74 2.52
N ILE A 84 11.49 2.04 2.73
CA ILE A 84 12.36 2.29 3.91
C ILE A 84 12.92 3.72 3.89
N ALA A 85 13.25 4.24 2.70
CA ALA A 85 13.64 5.64 2.54
C ALA A 85 12.51 6.61 2.93
N LEU A 86 11.25 6.31 2.61
CA LEU A 86 10.10 7.12 3.05
C LEU A 86 10.01 7.13 4.58
N CYS A 87 10.09 5.95 5.21
CA CYS A 87 10.06 5.84 6.66
C CYS A 87 11.21 6.61 7.32
N LYS A 88 12.40 6.65 6.69
CA LYS A 88 13.55 7.41 7.20
C LYS A 88 13.35 8.92 7.15
N VAL A 89 12.63 9.43 6.14
CA VAL A 89 12.23 10.84 6.03
C VAL A 89 11.09 11.18 7.01
N THR A 90 10.52 10.19 7.71
CA THR A 90 9.43 10.35 8.70
C THR A 90 8.12 10.90 8.11
N THR A 91 7.90 10.66 6.82
CA THR A 91 6.66 11.03 6.12
C THR A 91 5.46 10.24 6.64
N PRO A 92 4.24 10.82 6.64
CA PRO A 92 3.00 10.12 7.00
C PRO A 92 2.51 9.22 5.85
N VAL A 93 3.42 8.46 5.24
CA VAL A 93 3.14 7.52 4.16
C VAL A 93 3.44 6.13 4.67
N TYR A 94 2.47 5.24 4.58
CA TYR A 94 2.51 3.91 5.17
C TYR A 94 2.58 2.83 4.08
N LEU A 95 2.90 1.60 4.48
CA LEU A 95 3.12 0.51 3.53
C LEU A 95 1.89 0.27 2.65
N THR A 96 0.69 0.40 3.22
CA THR A 96 -0.56 0.29 2.46
C THR A 96 -0.63 1.32 1.34
N ASP A 97 -0.37 2.60 1.61
CA ASP A 97 -0.45 3.68 0.62
C ASP A 97 0.57 3.48 -0.49
N PHE A 98 1.79 3.14 -0.08
CA PHE A 98 2.87 2.87 -0.99
C PHE A 98 2.53 1.70 -1.92
N LEU A 99 2.05 0.58 -1.37
CA LEU A 99 1.65 -0.58 -2.17
C LEU A 99 0.42 -0.30 -3.02
N ASN A 100 -0.49 0.57 -2.59
CA ASN A 100 -1.64 1.00 -3.37
C ASN A 100 -1.22 1.85 -4.58
N ALA A 101 -0.31 2.80 -4.39
CA ALA A 101 0.27 3.59 -5.48
C ALA A 101 1.03 2.70 -6.49
N VAL A 102 1.75 1.67 -6.01
CA VAL A 102 2.38 0.66 -6.87
C VAL A 102 1.33 -0.14 -7.65
N ASN A 103 0.25 -0.54 -6.99
CA ASN A 103 -0.82 -1.33 -7.59
C ASN A 103 -1.59 -0.57 -8.68
N LEU A 104 -1.71 0.75 -8.55
CA LEU A 104 -2.26 1.65 -9.57
C LEU A 104 -1.25 1.99 -10.68
N GLU A 105 -0.06 1.36 -10.69
CA GLU A 105 1.04 1.64 -11.62
C GLU A 105 1.52 3.11 -11.65
N LEU A 106 1.17 3.91 -10.64
CA LEU A 106 1.74 5.25 -10.46
C LEU A 106 3.24 5.16 -10.17
N ILE A 107 3.63 4.12 -9.42
CA ILE A 107 5.02 3.72 -9.24
C ILE A 107 5.25 2.49 -10.13
N PRO A 108 6.14 2.57 -11.15
CA PRO A 108 6.31 1.49 -12.13
C PRO A 108 6.68 0.17 -11.46
N CYS A 109 5.89 -0.89 -11.68
CA CYS A 109 6.16 -2.22 -11.10
C CYS A 109 5.93 -3.36 -12.09
N ASN A 110 4.70 -3.63 -12.51
CA ASN A 110 4.43 -4.77 -13.41
C ASN A 110 5.10 -4.57 -14.78
N LYS A 111 5.22 -3.29 -15.20
CA LYS A 111 5.85 -2.86 -16.44
C LYS A 111 7.19 -2.14 -16.22
N ALA A 112 7.90 -2.46 -15.14
CA ALA A 112 9.18 -1.82 -14.82
C ALA A 112 10.22 -1.96 -15.95
N ILE A 113 10.13 -2.99 -16.80
CA ILE A 113 11.02 -3.14 -17.96
C ILE A 113 10.88 -2.01 -18.99
N ASP A 114 9.68 -1.43 -19.12
CA ASP A 114 9.40 -0.34 -20.07
C ASP A 114 10.06 0.97 -19.64
N CYS A 115 10.54 1.03 -18.39
CA CYS A 115 11.37 2.13 -17.92
C CYS A 115 12.75 2.19 -18.61
N LEU A 116 13.21 1.10 -19.22
CA LEU A 116 14.56 1.00 -19.77
C LEU A 116 14.69 1.69 -21.13
N PRO A 117 15.81 2.39 -21.40
CA PRO A 117 16.12 2.88 -22.73
C PRO A 117 16.17 1.74 -23.75
N ALA A 118 15.69 1.99 -24.98
CA ALA A 118 15.66 0.99 -26.04
C ALA A 118 17.04 0.38 -26.35
N SER A 119 18.12 1.15 -26.19
CA SER A 119 19.51 0.68 -26.36
C SER A 119 19.93 -0.38 -25.34
N ILE A 120 19.44 -0.27 -24.10
CA ILE A 120 19.70 -1.24 -23.03
C ILE A 120 18.78 -2.45 -23.20
N PHE A 121 17.48 -2.19 -23.41
CA PHE A 121 16.47 -3.24 -23.56
C PHE A 121 16.84 -4.25 -24.64
N ARG A 122 17.28 -3.79 -25.82
CA ARG A 122 17.64 -4.67 -26.95
C ARG A 122 18.82 -5.60 -26.67
N ARG A 123 19.67 -5.27 -25.69
CA ARG A 123 20.86 -6.05 -25.33
C ARG A 123 20.57 -7.12 -24.27
N ILE A 124 19.42 -7.07 -23.62
CA ILE A 124 19.01 -8.03 -22.60
C ILE A 124 18.29 -9.21 -23.28
N PRO A 125 18.69 -10.46 -23.00
CA PRO A 125 17.97 -11.63 -23.50
C PRO A 125 16.53 -11.69 -22.94
N PRO A 126 15.53 -12.11 -23.73
CA PRO A 126 14.14 -12.26 -23.26
C PRO A 126 13.97 -13.17 -22.04
N THR A 127 14.83 -14.19 -21.89
CA THR A 127 14.83 -15.07 -20.70
C THR A 127 15.09 -14.32 -19.40
N SER A 128 15.84 -13.22 -19.47
CA SER A 128 16.16 -12.37 -18.31
C SER A 128 15.09 -11.30 -18.03
N HIS A 129 14.14 -11.09 -18.94
CA HIS A 129 13.08 -10.08 -18.78
C HIS A 129 12.14 -10.40 -17.62
N THR A 130 11.99 -11.68 -17.30
CA THR A 130 11.20 -12.16 -16.17
C THR A 130 11.64 -11.56 -14.84
N LYS A 131 12.92 -11.18 -14.70
CA LYS A 131 13.45 -10.56 -13.49
C LYS A 131 13.00 -9.11 -13.28
N PHE A 132 12.54 -8.44 -14.34
CA PHE A 132 11.95 -7.09 -14.27
C PHE A 132 10.44 -7.11 -14.11
N LYS A 133 9.82 -8.30 -14.09
CA LYS A 133 8.39 -8.45 -13.80
C LYS A 133 8.24 -8.84 -12.34
N PHE A 134 7.34 -8.17 -11.65
CA PHE A 134 6.98 -8.52 -10.28
C PHE A 134 5.48 -8.46 -10.11
N ASN A 135 4.93 -9.47 -9.46
CA ASN A 135 3.50 -9.54 -9.17
C ASN A 135 3.27 -9.08 -7.72
N LEU A 136 2.52 -7.99 -7.55
CA LEU A 136 2.21 -7.42 -6.24
C LEU A 136 1.22 -8.26 -5.41
N ASN A 137 0.67 -9.37 -5.94
CA ASN A 137 -0.26 -10.26 -5.23
C ASN A 137 0.29 -10.82 -3.91
N PHE A 138 1.59 -10.68 -3.63
CA PHE A 138 2.23 -11.07 -2.39
C PHE A 138 2.47 -9.89 -1.42
N ARG A 139 1.49 -8.98 -1.25
CA ARG A 139 1.61 -7.81 -0.35
C ARG A 139 2.11 -8.16 1.06
N ALA A 140 1.63 -9.27 1.63
CA ALA A 140 2.05 -9.80 2.92
C ALA A 140 3.57 -9.99 3.09
N SER A 141 4.31 -10.18 1.97
CA SER A 141 5.76 -10.38 2.01
C SER A 141 6.56 -9.13 2.35
N PHE A 142 6.02 -7.94 2.07
CA PHE A 142 6.62 -6.65 2.41
C PHE A 142 6.61 -6.40 3.92
N PHE A 143 5.54 -6.82 4.62
CA PHE A 143 5.47 -6.77 6.08
C PHE A 143 6.50 -7.68 6.77
N LYS A 144 7.02 -8.70 6.07
CA LYS A 144 8.00 -9.65 6.60
C LYS A 144 9.45 -9.25 6.26
N TYR A 145 9.67 -8.07 5.68
CA TYR A 145 10.96 -7.57 5.16
C TYR A 145 11.73 -8.60 4.33
N ARG A 146 11.02 -9.50 3.65
CA ARG A 146 11.60 -10.72 3.07
C ARG A 146 12.71 -10.39 2.08
N TYR A 147 12.62 -9.26 1.40
CA TYR A 147 13.52 -8.89 0.34
C TYR A 147 14.73 -8.08 0.86
N VAL A 148 14.57 -7.26 1.89
CA VAL A 148 15.63 -6.48 2.56
C VAL A 148 16.45 -7.31 3.56
N ASN A 149 15.89 -8.39 4.11
CA ASN A 149 16.57 -9.32 5.04
C ASN A 149 17.87 -9.93 4.48
N ARG A 150 18.06 -9.95 3.15
CA ARG A 150 19.30 -10.44 2.53
C ARG A 150 20.44 -9.44 2.57
N PHE A 151 20.16 -8.16 2.83
CA PHE A 151 21.07 -7.06 2.52
C PHE A 151 21.40 -6.20 3.74
N VAL A 152 20.51 -6.18 4.73
CA VAL A 152 20.75 -5.46 5.98
C VAL A 152 21.27 -6.42 7.04
N LYS A 153 22.54 -6.84 6.88
CA LYS A 153 23.32 -7.33 8.03
C LYS A 153 23.57 -6.23 9.07
N HIS A 154 23.27 -4.97 8.74
CA HIS A 154 23.28 -3.83 9.65
C HIS A 154 21.93 -3.62 10.35
N ARG A 155 21.51 -4.59 11.18
CA ARG A 155 20.33 -4.51 12.07
C ARG A 155 20.22 -3.18 12.82
N LEU A 156 21.37 -2.57 13.13
CA LEU A 156 21.48 -1.32 13.87
C LEU A 156 20.84 -0.12 13.17
N GLU A 157 20.74 -0.11 11.84
CA GLU A 157 20.23 1.07 11.13
C GLU A 157 18.73 1.00 10.84
N LEU A 158 18.18 -0.17 10.52
CA LEU A 158 16.73 -0.34 10.45
C LEU A 158 16.10 -0.08 11.82
N SER A 159 16.74 -0.54 12.89
CA SER A 159 16.28 -0.27 14.26
C SER A 159 16.41 1.21 14.68
N GLN A 160 17.13 2.05 13.94
CA GLN A 160 17.11 3.51 14.13
C GLN A 160 15.92 4.18 13.45
N ILE A 161 15.29 3.51 12.47
CA ILE A 161 14.08 4.01 11.83
C ILE A 161 12.91 3.74 12.77
N LYS A 162 12.12 4.78 13.03
CA LYS A 162 10.91 4.70 13.82
C LYS A 162 9.73 5.03 12.93
N LEU A 163 8.67 4.26 13.09
CA LEU A 163 7.40 4.56 12.45
C LEU A 163 6.82 5.84 13.05
N ASN A 164 6.47 6.80 12.19
CA ASN A 164 5.66 7.94 12.58
C ASN A 164 4.21 7.46 12.78
N TYR A 165 3.90 6.94 13.96
CA TYR A 165 2.67 6.17 14.20
C TYR A 165 1.44 7.05 14.49
N GLN A 166 1.60 8.31 14.93
CA GLN A 166 0.45 9.14 15.29
C GLN A 166 -0.47 9.43 14.09
N PRO A 167 0.04 9.86 12.91
CA PRO A 167 -0.83 10.09 11.76
C PRO A 167 -1.48 8.79 11.27
N LEU A 168 -0.80 7.64 11.39
CA LEU A 168 -1.36 6.33 11.08
C LEU A 168 -2.53 6.04 11.98
N LEU A 169 -2.36 6.22 13.29
CA LEU A 169 -3.40 5.97 14.28
C LEU A 169 -4.64 6.82 14.01
N VAL A 170 -4.44 8.12 13.76
CA VAL A 170 -5.55 9.02 13.39
C VAL A 170 -6.25 8.47 12.16
N ARG A 171 -5.50 8.18 11.09
CA ARG A 171 -6.08 7.64 9.86
C ARG A 171 -6.88 6.36 10.11
N LEU A 172 -6.33 5.36 10.81
CA LEU A 172 -7.01 4.09 11.05
C LEU A 172 -8.30 4.28 11.85
N VAL A 173 -8.32 5.22 12.82
CA VAL A 173 -9.53 5.57 13.58
C VAL A 173 -10.57 6.22 12.66
N LEU A 174 -10.16 7.17 11.82
CA LEU A 174 -11.05 7.88 10.90
C LEU A 174 -11.59 6.97 9.78
N ASP A 175 -10.77 6.10 9.20
CA ASP A 175 -11.14 5.19 8.10
C ASP A 175 -12.24 4.20 8.51
N MET A 176 -12.29 3.84 9.80
CA MET A 176 -13.31 2.97 10.39
C MET A 176 -14.40 3.74 11.14
N TYR A 177 -14.38 5.08 11.11
CA TYR A 177 -15.30 5.95 11.86
C TYR A 177 -15.36 5.63 13.36
N LEU A 178 -14.24 5.19 13.91
CA LEU A 178 -14.12 4.85 15.32
C LEU A 178 -14.18 6.13 16.19
N PRO A 179 -14.60 6.00 17.45
CA PRO A 179 -14.55 7.09 18.43
C PRO A 179 -13.15 7.71 18.56
N LEU A 180 -13.08 9.05 18.57
CA LEU A 180 -11.82 9.79 18.57
C LEU A 180 -11.01 9.62 19.87
N GLU A 181 -11.68 9.26 20.96
CA GLU A 181 -11.09 8.94 22.26
C GLU A 181 -10.07 7.80 22.16
N LEU A 182 -10.25 6.89 21.19
CA LEU A 182 -9.33 5.79 20.95
C LEU A 182 -7.93 6.26 20.57
N ILE A 183 -7.79 7.43 19.94
CA ILE A 183 -6.48 8.00 19.59
C ILE A 183 -5.68 8.27 20.87
N GLN A 184 -6.33 8.87 21.88
CA GLN A 184 -5.71 9.15 23.16
C GLN A 184 -5.42 7.86 23.92
N LEU A 185 -6.38 6.93 23.97
CA LEU A 185 -6.23 5.64 24.65
C LEU A 185 -5.05 4.84 24.10
N VAL A 186 -4.97 4.67 22.78
CA VAL A 186 -3.89 3.90 22.14
C VAL A 186 -2.54 4.59 22.32
N SER A 187 -2.48 5.93 22.24
CA SER A 187 -1.26 6.69 22.50
C SER A 187 -0.77 6.51 23.94
N GLU A 188 -1.70 6.48 24.90
CA GLU A 188 -1.40 6.22 26.31
C GLU A 188 -0.90 4.79 26.53
N ILE A 189 -1.55 3.78 25.95
CA ILE A 189 -1.10 2.38 25.99
C ILE A 189 0.33 2.25 25.47
N ILE A 190 0.64 2.85 24.31
CA ILE A 190 1.97 2.81 23.69
C ILE A 190 3.02 3.46 24.60
N SER A 191 2.70 4.60 25.20
CA SER A 191 3.60 5.35 26.07
C SER A 191 3.91 4.60 27.38
N ARG A 192 2.88 4.06 28.06
CA ARG A 192 3.01 3.37 29.34
C ARG A 192 3.70 2.01 29.19
N ALA A 193 3.25 1.20 28.22
CA ALA A 193 3.88 -0.08 27.92
C ALA A 193 5.26 0.06 27.22
N SER A 194 5.73 1.29 26.97
CA SER A 194 7.03 1.58 26.35
C SER A 194 7.26 0.83 25.04
N VAL A 195 6.23 0.79 24.18
CA VAL A 195 6.26 -0.01 22.95
C VAL A 195 7.27 0.56 21.94
N SER A 196 8.17 -0.30 21.47
CA SER A 196 9.14 0.05 20.43
C SER A 196 8.49 0.01 19.03
N MET A 197 8.23 1.19 18.46
CA MET A 197 7.78 1.38 17.07
C MET A 197 8.93 1.40 16.06
N LYS A 198 10.01 0.69 16.36
CA LYS A 198 11.18 0.54 15.48
C LYS A 198 10.96 -0.57 14.46
N PHE A 199 11.65 -0.45 13.33
CA PHE A 199 11.72 -1.50 12.34
C PHE A 199 12.71 -2.57 12.82
N ASP A 200 12.19 -3.67 13.35
CA ASP A 200 12.98 -4.84 13.76
C ASP A 200 12.53 -6.07 12.94
N GLN A 201 13.49 -6.95 12.66
CA GLN A 201 13.32 -8.16 11.85
C GLN A 201 12.75 -9.33 12.66
N GLU A 202 13.02 -9.37 13.96
CA GLU A 202 12.58 -10.46 14.84
C GLU A 202 11.19 -10.21 15.45
N GLU A 203 10.70 -8.98 15.33
CA GLU A 203 9.40 -8.55 15.83
C GLU A 203 8.42 -8.30 14.69
N LEU A 204 7.13 -8.16 15.03
CA LEU A 204 6.14 -7.72 14.06
C LEU A 204 6.51 -6.35 13.46
N HIS A 205 6.17 -6.16 12.19
CA HIS A 205 6.25 -4.86 11.52
C HIS A 205 5.54 -3.78 12.36
N PRO A 206 6.11 -2.57 12.53
CA PRO A 206 5.59 -1.57 13.46
C PRO A 206 4.16 -1.12 13.12
N GLU A 207 3.78 -1.10 11.85
CA GLU A 207 2.37 -0.84 11.47
C GLU A 207 1.43 -1.95 11.95
N LEU A 208 1.86 -3.22 11.89
CA LEU A 208 1.06 -4.34 12.38
C LEU A 208 0.97 -4.35 13.90
N LYS A 209 2.05 -3.96 14.60
CA LYS A 209 2.00 -3.74 16.05
C LYS A 209 0.93 -2.71 16.42
N LEU A 210 0.88 -1.59 15.71
CA LEU A 210 -0.12 -0.55 15.94
C LEU A 210 -1.55 -1.08 15.67
N ILE A 211 -1.75 -1.81 14.57
CA ILE A 211 -3.05 -2.43 14.25
C ILE A 211 -3.48 -3.39 15.35
N GLY A 212 -2.58 -4.25 15.84
CA GLY A 212 -2.87 -5.18 16.95
C GLY A 212 -3.29 -4.46 18.23
N ILE A 213 -2.56 -3.41 18.61
CA ILE A 213 -2.90 -2.59 19.79
C ILE A 213 -4.26 -1.91 19.59
N LEU A 214 -4.52 -1.36 18.41
CA LEU A 214 -5.79 -0.69 18.09
C LEU A 214 -6.98 -1.65 18.18
N ILE A 215 -6.88 -2.86 17.63
CA ILE A 215 -7.96 -3.86 17.69
C ILE A 215 -8.35 -4.15 19.14
N VAL A 216 -7.37 -4.38 20.01
CA VAL A 216 -7.62 -4.69 21.42
C VAL A 216 -8.13 -3.47 22.18
N ALA A 217 -7.60 -2.28 21.91
CA ALA A 217 -8.07 -1.04 22.52
C ALA A 217 -9.54 -0.73 22.15
N VAL A 218 -9.92 -0.95 20.89
CA VAL A 218 -11.32 -0.81 20.42
C VAL A 218 -12.23 -1.80 21.15
N ARG A 219 -11.80 -3.05 21.28
CA ARG A 219 -12.53 -4.08 22.03
C ARG A 219 -12.77 -3.65 23.48
N ILE A 220 -11.74 -3.17 24.18
CA ILE A 220 -11.87 -2.69 25.56
C ILE A 220 -12.79 -1.48 25.64
N PHE A 221 -12.64 -0.52 24.74
CA PHE A 221 -13.44 0.69 24.74
C PHE A 221 -14.94 0.38 24.61
N PHE A 222 -15.30 -0.48 23.66
CA PHE A 222 -16.70 -0.86 23.44
C PHE A 222 -17.28 -1.80 24.51
N GLN A 223 -16.44 -2.58 25.21
CA GLN A 223 -16.88 -3.28 26.42
C GLN A 223 -17.33 -2.33 27.53
N HIS A 224 -16.65 -1.17 27.67
CA HIS A 224 -17.02 -0.14 28.63
C HIS A 224 -18.15 0.78 28.14
N SER A 225 -18.32 0.91 26.81
CA SER A 225 -19.32 1.77 26.16
C SER A 225 -20.22 1.00 25.17
N PRO A 226 -21.06 0.05 25.63
CA PRO A 226 -21.83 -0.83 24.75
C PRO A 226 -22.87 -0.10 23.88
N ASN A 227 -23.43 1.02 24.36
CA ASN A 227 -24.39 1.81 23.57
C ASN A 227 -23.73 2.46 22.35
N MET A 228 -22.47 2.91 22.49
CA MET A 228 -21.71 3.50 21.39
C MET A 228 -21.29 2.45 20.37
N TYR A 229 -21.03 1.21 20.80
CA TYR A 229 -20.76 0.09 19.90
C TYR A 229 -21.94 -0.18 18.94
N GLY A 230 -23.16 -0.25 19.46
CA GLY A 230 -24.35 -0.47 18.63
C GLY A 230 -24.55 0.61 17.57
N LYS A 231 -24.36 1.88 17.95
CA LYS A 231 -24.41 3.02 17.03
C LYS A 231 -23.30 2.94 15.98
N TRP A 232 -22.05 2.73 16.41
CA TRP A 232 -20.91 2.62 15.52
C TRP A 232 -21.09 1.49 14.51
N LEU A 233 -21.48 0.30 14.95
CA LEU A 233 -21.65 -0.86 14.07
C LEU A 233 -22.72 -0.61 13.00
N PHE A 234 -23.84 0.02 13.38
CA PHE A 234 -24.87 0.41 12.43
C PHE A 234 -24.33 1.38 11.37
N LEU A 235 -23.70 2.48 11.80
CA LEU A 235 -23.16 3.51 10.90
C LEU A 235 -22.04 2.95 10.00
N TYR A 236 -21.16 2.14 10.58
CA TYR A 236 -20.05 1.51 9.86
C TYR A 236 -20.56 0.51 8.81
N THR A 237 -21.59 -0.29 9.13
CA THR A 237 -22.17 -1.25 8.18
C THR A 237 -22.98 -0.56 7.07
N GLU A 238 -23.72 0.50 7.39
CA GLU A 238 -24.40 1.35 6.41
C GLU A 238 -23.39 1.93 5.42
N HIS A 239 -22.30 2.52 5.93
CA HIS A 239 -21.25 3.07 5.08
C HIS A 239 -20.47 2.01 4.29
N ARG A 240 -20.22 0.83 4.87
CA ARG A 240 -19.53 -0.27 4.15
C ARG A 240 -20.28 -0.66 2.88
N ASN A 241 -21.61 -0.53 2.89
CA ASN A 241 -22.49 -0.85 1.77
C ASN A 241 -22.84 0.36 0.89
N ASP A 242 -22.33 1.55 1.22
CA ASP A 242 -22.61 2.78 0.49
C ASP A 242 -21.92 2.81 -0.89
N PRO A 243 -22.66 3.02 -1.99
CA PRO A 243 -22.07 3.17 -3.31
C PRO A 243 -21.10 4.36 -3.41
N GLU A 244 -21.24 5.42 -2.60
CA GLU A 244 -20.32 6.57 -2.65
C GLU A 244 -18.88 6.21 -2.21
N ARG A 245 -18.70 5.13 -1.46
CA ARG A 245 -17.37 4.55 -1.14
C ARG A 245 -16.67 4.00 -2.39
N PHE A 246 -17.45 3.60 -3.40
CA PHE A 246 -16.98 3.19 -4.72
C PHE A 246 -16.91 4.39 -5.65
N ASN A 247 -15.96 5.29 -5.43
CA ASN A 247 -15.73 6.39 -6.35
C ASN A 247 -14.23 6.49 -6.69
N THR A 248 -13.89 6.31 -7.96
CA THR A 248 -12.51 6.32 -8.49
C THR A 248 -11.83 7.68 -8.32
N LEU A 249 -12.61 8.77 -8.27
CA LEU A 249 -12.10 10.12 -7.99
C LEU A 249 -11.74 10.32 -6.53
N VAL A 250 -12.44 9.63 -5.61
CA VAL A 250 -12.26 9.80 -4.17
C VAL A 250 -11.28 8.76 -3.62
N ASN A 251 -11.46 7.50 -4.00
CA ASN A 251 -10.66 6.38 -3.51
C ASN A 251 -10.51 5.29 -4.58
N PRO A 252 -9.59 5.47 -5.56
CA PRO A 252 -9.32 4.47 -6.60
C PRO A 252 -8.82 3.14 -6.01
N VAL A 253 -8.22 3.19 -4.82
CA VAL A 253 -7.74 2.01 -4.11
C VAL A 253 -8.89 1.14 -3.63
N ALA A 254 -9.98 1.73 -3.11
CA ALA A 254 -11.15 0.96 -2.68
C ALA A 254 -11.78 0.21 -3.87
N VAL A 255 -11.89 0.87 -5.03
CA VAL A 255 -12.39 0.25 -6.27
C VAL A 255 -11.47 -0.91 -6.71
N GLN A 256 -10.16 -0.71 -6.63
CA GLN A 256 -9.19 -1.77 -6.94
C GLN A 256 -9.24 -2.94 -5.96
N ALA A 257 -9.33 -2.66 -4.66
CA ALA A 257 -9.39 -3.67 -3.61
C ALA A 257 -10.62 -4.56 -3.77
N GLU A 258 -11.75 -3.99 -4.22
CA GLU A 258 -12.94 -4.78 -4.51
C GLU A 258 -12.71 -5.84 -5.59
N ILE A 259 -12.10 -5.42 -6.70
CA ILE A 259 -11.77 -6.31 -7.83
C ILE A 259 -10.81 -7.43 -7.39
N GLN A 260 -9.80 -7.07 -6.59
CA GLN A 260 -8.71 -7.98 -6.25
C GLN A 260 -9.03 -8.93 -5.08
N PHE A 261 -9.79 -8.47 -4.08
CA PHE A 261 -9.93 -9.15 -2.79
C PHE A 261 -11.37 -9.46 -2.38
N HIS A 262 -12.37 -8.72 -2.87
CA HIS A 262 -13.76 -8.85 -2.38
C HIS A 262 -14.70 -9.59 -3.30
N SER A 263 -14.53 -9.46 -4.61
CA SER A 263 -15.45 -10.13 -5.50
C SER A 263 -15.00 -11.56 -5.70
N LYS A 264 -15.72 -12.52 -5.10
CA LYS A 264 -15.73 -13.86 -5.70
C LYS A 264 -16.13 -13.65 -7.16
N PRO A 265 -15.65 -14.47 -8.12
CA PRO A 265 -16.05 -14.30 -9.51
C PRO A 265 -17.59 -14.19 -9.70
N LYS A 266 -18.37 -14.81 -8.81
CA LYS A 266 -19.84 -14.74 -8.76
C LYS A 266 -20.41 -13.37 -8.35
N ASP A 267 -19.69 -12.60 -7.54
CA ASP A 267 -20.13 -11.31 -7.01
C ASP A 267 -19.89 -10.19 -8.04
N ILE A 268 -18.88 -10.32 -8.91
CA ILE A 268 -18.65 -9.42 -10.05
C ILE A 268 -19.89 -9.37 -10.95
N PHE A 269 -20.53 -10.52 -11.18
CA PHE A 269 -21.75 -10.60 -12.01
C PHE A 269 -22.97 -9.92 -11.38
N ARG A 270 -22.90 -9.54 -10.10
CA ARG A 270 -23.99 -8.84 -9.39
C ARG A 270 -23.74 -7.34 -9.28
N TRP A 271 -22.64 -6.82 -9.85
CA TRP A 271 -22.35 -5.40 -9.79
C TRP A 271 -23.39 -4.58 -10.55
N ASP A 272 -23.74 -3.45 -9.98
CA ASP A 272 -24.60 -2.46 -10.62
C ASP A 272 -23.81 -1.69 -11.69
N ARG A 273 -24.54 -0.92 -12.51
CA ARG A 273 -23.93 -0.11 -13.58
C ARG A 273 -22.94 0.92 -13.03
N TYR A 274 -23.18 1.41 -11.82
CA TYR A 274 -22.33 2.40 -11.18
C TYR A 274 -20.95 1.81 -10.85
N LYS A 275 -20.89 0.67 -10.14
CA LYS A 275 -19.62 -0.02 -9.86
C LYS A 275 -18.87 -0.39 -11.13
N ILE A 276 -19.58 -0.87 -12.16
CA ILE A 276 -18.97 -1.20 -13.46
C ILE A 276 -18.34 0.05 -14.11
N GLY A 277 -19.03 1.19 -14.08
CA GLY A 277 -18.51 2.46 -14.58
C GLY A 277 -17.23 2.88 -13.86
N GLN A 278 -17.24 2.86 -12.54
CA GLN A 278 -16.08 3.25 -11.72
C GLN A 278 -14.85 2.37 -11.99
N VAL A 279 -15.05 1.07 -12.24
CA VAL A 279 -13.97 0.17 -12.64
C VAL A 279 -13.45 0.53 -14.04
N ALA A 280 -14.31 0.85 -14.99
CA ALA A 280 -13.89 1.31 -16.32
C ALA A 280 -13.05 2.60 -16.23
N ASP A 281 -13.49 3.56 -15.43
CA ASP A 281 -12.77 4.81 -15.16
C ASP A 281 -11.38 4.55 -14.58
N LEU A 282 -11.28 3.59 -13.66
CA LEU A 282 -10.01 3.19 -13.05
C LEU A 282 -9.04 2.63 -14.10
N TYR A 283 -9.51 1.77 -15.01
CA TYR A 283 -8.69 1.26 -16.11
C TYR A 283 -8.24 2.37 -17.06
N GLN A 284 -9.14 3.30 -17.37
CA GLN A 284 -8.87 4.41 -18.25
C GLN A 284 -7.85 5.38 -17.69
N LYS A 285 -7.95 5.73 -16.40
CA LYS A 285 -7.07 6.71 -15.73
C LYS A 285 -5.70 6.14 -15.39
N TYR A 286 -5.62 4.89 -14.93
CA TYR A 286 -4.39 4.33 -14.36
C TYR A 286 -3.70 3.30 -15.24
N TYR A 287 -4.42 2.39 -15.91
CA TYR A 287 -3.78 1.27 -16.63
C TYR A 287 -3.55 1.54 -18.13
N LEU A 288 -4.48 2.22 -18.80
CA LEU A 288 -4.37 2.53 -20.23
C LEU A 288 -3.19 3.46 -20.57
N PRO A 289 -2.92 4.56 -19.84
CA PRO A 289 -1.82 5.46 -20.17
C PRO A 289 -0.46 4.76 -20.14
N VAL A 290 -0.28 3.84 -19.18
CA VAL A 290 0.92 3.00 -19.02
C VAL A 290 1.07 1.98 -20.16
N SER A 291 0.00 1.68 -20.90
CA SER A 291 0.02 0.78 -22.08
C SER A 291 0.20 1.50 -23.42
N SER A 292 0.21 2.84 -23.43
CA SER A 292 0.34 3.61 -24.66
C SER A 292 1.73 3.39 -25.31
N ASN A 293 1.71 3.11 -26.61
CA ASN A 293 2.85 2.63 -27.42
C ASN A 293 4.08 3.55 -27.49
N GLU A 294 4.04 4.76 -26.90
CA GLU A 294 5.16 5.68 -26.88
C GLU A 294 6.25 5.25 -25.88
N ASN A 295 5.88 4.42 -24.89
CA ASN A 295 6.78 4.01 -23.80
C ASN A 295 7.31 2.57 -23.90
N ILE A 296 6.91 1.79 -24.91
CA ILE A 296 7.30 0.36 -25.00
C ILE A 296 8.53 0.20 -25.90
N PRO A 297 9.71 -0.14 -25.35
CA PRO A 297 10.86 -0.51 -26.17
C PRO A 297 10.57 -1.84 -26.87
N THR A 298 10.10 -1.77 -28.11
CA THR A 298 9.79 -2.97 -28.91
C THR A 298 11.03 -3.47 -29.65
N PHE A 299 11.21 -4.79 -29.65
CA PHE A 299 12.21 -5.47 -30.50
C PHE A 299 11.86 -5.33 -31.98
N ALA A 300 10.57 -5.31 -32.29
CA ALA A 300 10.09 -5.04 -33.63
C ALA A 300 10.03 -3.54 -33.86
N LYS A 301 10.76 -3.04 -34.87
CA LYS A 301 10.30 -1.87 -35.63
C LYS A 301 8.95 -2.27 -36.25
N GLY A 302 7.85 -2.15 -35.49
CA GLY A 302 6.51 -2.40 -36.02
C GLY A 302 6.34 -1.57 -37.28
N SER A 303 5.98 -2.23 -38.38
CA SER A 303 5.76 -1.55 -39.67
C SER A 303 4.75 -0.43 -39.45
N GLY A 304 4.96 0.73 -40.07
CA GLY A 304 4.06 1.88 -39.93
C GLY A 304 2.58 1.52 -40.13
N GLY A 305 2.32 0.53 -41.00
CA GLY A 305 0.98 -0.02 -41.26
C GLY A 305 0.28 -0.62 -40.03
N GLN A 306 0.98 -1.35 -39.15
CA GLN A 306 0.35 -1.89 -37.93
C GLN A 306 -0.04 -0.77 -36.96
N LYS A 307 0.80 0.26 -36.82
CA LYS A 307 0.47 1.44 -36.01
C LYS A 307 -0.71 2.21 -36.58
N MET A 308 -0.81 2.31 -37.91
CA MET A 308 -1.95 2.94 -38.60
C MET A 308 -3.23 2.13 -38.43
N LEU A 309 -3.17 0.80 -38.49
CA LEU A 309 -4.32 -0.07 -38.23
C LEU A 309 -4.81 0.05 -36.78
N VAL A 310 -3.91 0.03 -35.80
CA VAL A 310 -4.27 0.21 -34.38
C VAL A 310 -4.88 1.60 -34.15
N ARG A 311 -4.31 2.66 -34.75
CA ARG A 311 -4.90 4.00 -34.69
C ARG A 311 -6.29 4.05 -35.35
N GLY A 312 -6.45 3.42 -36.51
CA GLY A 312 -7.74 3.31 -37.19
C GLY A 312 -8.78 2.58 -36.34
N LEU A 313 -8.42 1.47 -35.72
CA LEU A 313 -9.30 0.73 -34.80
C LEU A 313 -9.68 1.57 -33.57
N ASN A 314 -8.72 2.27 -32.96
CA ASN A 314 -8.99 3.15 -31.83
C ASN A 314 -9.84 4.37 -32.22
N SER A 315 -9.82 4.81 -33.49
CA SER A 315 -10.72 5.86 -33.98
C SER A 315 -12.14 5.37 -34.27
N ILE A 316 -12.33 4.08 -34.50
CA ILE A 316 -13.67 3.47 -34.66
C ILE A 316 -14.33 3.29 -33.30
N PHE A 317 -13.55 2.89 -32.30
CA PHE A 317 -13.98 2.76 -30.91
C PHE A 317 -13.31 3.85 -30.08
N SER A 318 -13.74 5.10 -30.28
CA SER A 318 -13.26 6.23 -29.49
C SER A 318 -13.44 5.92 -28.00
N LEU A 319 -12.33 5.88 -27.27
CA LEU A 319 -12.37 5.95 -25.82
C LEU A 319 -12.69 7.40 -25.50
N ASP A 320 -13.92 7.67 -25.05
CA ASP A 320 -14.31 9.00 -24.60
C ASP A 320 -13.37 9.39 -23.45
N GLN A 321 -12.39 10.26 -23.75
CA GLN A 321 -11.66 10.97 -22.71
C GLN A 321 -12.60 12.04 -22.19
N GLU A 322 -13.59 11.64 -21.38
CA GLU A 322 -14.25 12.62 -20.52
C GLU A 322 -13.15 13.21 -19.65
N THR A 323 -12.74 14.43 -19.97
CA THR A 323 -11.85 15.20 -19.11
C THR A 323 -12.65 15.56 -17.87
N GLU A 324 -12.62 14.68 -16.88
CA GLU A 324 -13.04 15.00 -15.53
C GLU A 324 -12.35 16.30 -15.14
N THR A 325 -13.14 17.34 -14.91
CA THR A 325 -12.60 18.65 -14.55
C THR A 325 -12.09 18.59 -13.12
N GLN A 326 -11.08 19.40 -12.79
CA GLN A 326 -10.67 19.62 -11.39
C GLN A 326 -11.85 20.06 -10.49
N ALA A 327 -12.93 20.56 -11.09
CA ALA A 327 -14.19 20.85 -10.42
C ALA A 327 -14.91 19.59 -9.91
N ASP A 328 -14.87 18.48 -10.66
CA ASP A 328 -15.54 17.23 -10.33
C ASP A 328 -14.82 16.52 -9.17
N GLU A 329 -13.48 16.53 -9.18
CA GLU A 329 -12.66 16.03 -8.05
C GLU A 329 -12.91 16.83 -6.77
N LYS A 330 -12.98 18.17 -6.86
CA LYS A 330 -13.28 19.03 -5.70
C LYS A 330 -14.69 18.80 -5.16
N LEU A 331 -15.67 18.60 -6.05
CA LEU A 331 -17.05 18.32 -5.66
C LEU A 331 -17.16 16.97 -4.95
N ALA A 332 -16.53 15.92 -5.49
CA ALA A 332 -16.52 14.60 -4.88
C ALA A 332 -15.86 14.62 -3.49
N LEU A 333 -14.73 15.34 -3.35
CA LEU A 333 -14.07 15.52 -2.06
C LEU A 333 -14.93 16.29 -1.06
N SER A 334 -15.68 17.30 -1.52
CA SER A 334 -16.60 18.06 -0.66
C SER A 334 -17.71 17.17 -0.11
N LYS A 335 -18.33 16.34 -0.96
CA LYS A 335 -19.35 15.37 -0.55
C LYS A 335 -18.80 14.37 0.46
N TYR A 336 -17.60 13.85 0.24
CA TYR A 336 -16.95 12.93 1.17
C TYR A 336 -16.74 13.57 2.55
N LYS A 337 -16.31 14.84 2.61
CA LYS A 337 -16.15 15.58 3.88
C LYS A 337 -17.48 15.79 4.60
N GLU A 338 -18.54 16.10 3.86
CA GLU A 338 -19.89 16.27 4.42
C GLU A 338 -20.41 14.95 5.00
N HIS A 339 -20.24 13.86 4.25
CA HIS A 339 -20.56 12.51 4.70
C HIS A 339 -19.79 12.11 5.97
N PHE A 340 -18.49 12.39 6.01
CA PHE A 340 -17.65 12.16 7.18
C PHE A 340 -18.13 12.94 8.41
N SER A 341 -18.45 14.22 8.22
CA SER A 341 -19.02 15.06 9.29
C SER A 341 -20.34 14.48 9.79
N ARG A 342 -21.23 14.07 8.89
CA ARG A 342 -22.54 13.49 9.22
C ARG A 342 -22.40 12.25 10.10
N ILE A 343 -21.50 11.32 9.77
CA ILE A 343 -21.28 10.10 10.56
C ILE A 343 -20.83 10.45 11.98
N TYR A 344 -19.86 11.35 12.14
CA TYR A 344 -19.38 11.73 13.46
C TYR A 344 -20.41 12.51 14.27
N THR A 345 -21.22 13.36 13.62
CA THR A 345 -22.35 14.00 14.28
C THR A 345 -23.32 12.96 14.81
N GLN A 346 -23.74 11.98 13.99
CA GLN A 346 -24.65 10.91 14.41
C GLN A 346 -24.06 10.00 15.51
N LEU A 347 -22.74 9.76 15.48
CA LEU A 347 -22.05 8.95 16.48
C LEU A 347 -22.09 9.61 17.88
N TYR A 348 -21.90 10.93 17.94
CA TYR A 348 -21.85 11.71 19.18
C TYR A 348 -23.18 12.38 19.56
N GLU A 349 -24.17 12.39 18.67
CA GLU A 349 -25.51 12.88 18.98
C GLU A 349 -26.16 12.05 20.10
N SER A 350 -26.63 12.77 21.11
CA SER A 350 -27.31 12.20 22.28
C SER A 350 -28.78 11.89 21.94
N ASP A 351 -29.01 10.96 21.03
CA ASP A 351 -30.38 10.66 20.61
C ASP A 351 -31.00 9.51 21.42
N ASN A 352 -32.02 9.88 22.22
CA ASN A 352 -32.99 9.06 22.94
C ASN A 352 -34.03 8.39 22.01
N THR A 353 -33.86 8.47 20.70
CA THR A 353 -34.90 8.21 19.69
C THR A 353 -34.80 6.85 19.04
N HIS A 354 -33.63 6.21 19.08
CA HIS A 354 -33.45 4.85 18.61
C HIS A 354 -33.03 4.00 19.80
N ASP A 355 -33.98 3.20 20.28
CA ASP A 355 -33.72 2.00 21.09
C ASP A 355 -32.85 1.09 20.22
N TYR A 356 -31.53 1.36 20.13
CA TYR A 356 -30.54 0.43 19.63
C TYR A 356 -30.45 -0.69 20.67
N LYS A 357 -31.52 -1.49 20.78
CA LYS A 357 -31.61 -2.69 21.60
C LYS A 357 -30.73 -3.74 20.96
N VAL A 358 -29.42 -3.52 21.03
CA VAL A 358 -28.47 -4.63 21.02
C VAL A 358 -28.78 -5.36 22.32
N SER A 359 -29.41 -6.53 22.21
CA SER A 359 -29.64 -7.36 23.38
C SER A 359 -28.30 -7.57 24.08
N LYS A 360 -28.31 -7.48 25.41
CA LYS A 360 -27.14 -7.74 26.28
C LYS A 360 -26.49 -9.14 26.06
N CYS A 361 -27.00 -9.94 25.11
CA CYS A 361 -26.75 -11.37 24.94
C CYS A 361 -26.06 -11.79 23.63
N THR A 362 -25.73 -10.89 22.71
CA THR A 362 -24.87 -11.23 21.54
C THR A 362 -23.80 -10.16 21.33
N LEU A 363 -23.07 -9.85 22.41
CA LEU A 363 -21.79 -9.15 22.37
C LEU A 363 -20.70 -10.22 22.36
N ASP A 364 -20.73 -11.12 21.38
CA ASP A 364 -19.59 -12.01 21.18
C ASP A 364 -18.45 -11.12 20.73
N SER A 365 -17.50 -10.87 21.62
CA SER A 365 -16.30 -10.06 21.35
C SER A 365 -15.50 -10.53 20.12
N LEU A 366 -15.81 -11.73 19.61
CA LEU A 366 -15.38 -12.30 18.35
C LEU A 366 -15.93 -11.54 17.13
N GLU A 367 -17.22 -11.15 17.10
CA GLU A 367 -17.81 -10.46 15.94
C GLU A 367 -17.17 -9.08 15.69
N LEU A 368 -16.87 -8.31 16.74
CA LEU A 368 -16.20 -7.01 16.61
C LEU A 368 -14.77 -7.19 16.06
N VAL A 369 -14.02 -8.14 16.62
CA VAL A 369 -12.65 -8.40 16.15
C VAL A 369 -12.67 -8.87 14.70
N ASP A 370 -13.63 -9.72 14.32
CA ASP A 370 -13.79 -10.19 12.94
C ASP A 370 -14.10 -9.03 11.98
N VAL A 371 -14.98 -8.08 12.37
CA VAL A 371 -15.29 -6.89 11.57
C VAL A 371 -14.05 -6.01 11.37
N LEU A 372 -13.25 -5.81 12.43
CA LEU A 372 -12.01 -5.01 12.36
C LEU A 372 -10.94 -5.72 11.52
N VAL A 373 -10.76 -7.02 11.74
CA VAL A 373 -9.81 -7.86 10.98
C VAL A 373 -10.19 -7.87 9.51
N ASP A 374 -11.47 -7.99 9.18
CA ASP A 374 -11.97 -7.85 7.81
C ASP A 374 -11.52 -6.53 7.20
N HIS A 375 -11.81 -5.40 7.86
CA HIS A 375 -11.42 -4.09 7.37
C HIS A 375 -9.91 -3.99 7.10
N PHE A 376 -9.07 -4.42 8.04
CA PHE A 376 -7.62 -4.36 7.86
C PHE A 376 -7.11 -5.32 6.80
N ARG A 377 -7.70 -6.51 6.69
CA ARG A 377 -7.34 -7.51 5.68
C ARG A 377 -7.53 -6.94 4.28
N ASP A 378 -8.65 -6.26 4.07
CA ASP A 378 -9.03 -5.65 2.79
C ASP A 378 -8.00 -4.60 2.34
N ASN A 379 -7.45 -3.83 3.28
CA ASN A 379 -6.47 -2.78 3.01
C ASN A 379 -5.02 -3.28 2.93
N THR A 380 -4.67 -4.33 3.69
CA THR A 380 -3.28 -4.83 3.81
C THR A 380 -2.97 -5.99 2.86
N GLY A 381 -3.98 -6.72 2.39
CA GLY A 381 -3.80 -7.96 1.63
C GLY A 381 -3.22 -9.12 2.43
N LEU A 382 -3.30 -9.06 3.77
CA LEU A 382 -2.98 -10.18 4.67
C LEU A 382 -4.09 -11.25 4.62
N LEU A 383 -3.80 -12.45 5.11
CA LEU A 383 -4.83 -13.49 5.29
C LEU A 383 -5.30 -13.49 6.75
N TYR A 384 -6.49 -14.03 7.04
CA TYR A 384 -6.99 -14.14 8.43
C TYR A 384 -5.99 -14.78 9.39
N ARG A 385 -5.29 -15.84 8.96
CA ARG A 385 -4.25 -16.52 9.75
C ARG A 385 -3.07 -15.61 10.14
N ASP A 386 -2.80 -14.56 9.35
CA ASP A 386 -1.72 -13.62 9.66
C ASP A 386 -2.13 -12.65 10.78
N PHE A 387 -3.42 -12.54 11.12
CA PHE A 387 -3.92 -11.67 12.20
C PHE A 387 -3.86 -12.29 13.59
N GLU A 388 -3.83 -13.61 13.73
CA GLU A 388 -3.67 -14.29 15.01
C GLU A 388 -2.45 -13.77 15.82
N PRO A 389 -1.21 -13.73 15.26
CA PRO A 389 -0.07 -13.16 15.97
C PRO A 389 -0.16 -11.63 16.16
N ILE A 390 -0.92 -10.92 15.32
CA ILE A 390 -1.11 -9.46 15.42
C ILE A 390 -1.99 -9.12 16.61
N VAL A 391 -3.14 -9.79 16.73
CA VAL A 391 -4.06 -9.62 17.85
C VAL A 391 -3.42 -10.10 19.15
N GLY A 392 -2.75 -11.26 19.12
CA GLY A 392 -2.02 -11.77 20.29
C GLY A 392 -0.94 -10.81 20.80
N TYR A 393 -0.25 -10.07 19.92
CA TYR A 393 0.67 -9.01 20.33
C TYR A 393 -0.07 -7.86 21.05
N GLY A 394 -1.20 -7.40 20.50
CA GLY A 394 -2.03 -6.37 21.14
C GLY A 394 -2.48 -6.77 22.53
N GLU A 395 -2.94 -8.02 22.72
CA GLU A 395 -3.39 -8.55 24.01
C GLU A 395 -2.24 -8.57 25.03
N GLN A 396 -1.03 -8.95 24.62
CA GLN A 396 0.15 -8.93 25.48
C GLN A 396 0.49 -7.51 25.96
N ILE A 397 0.48 -6.53 25.06
CA ILE A 397 0.80 -5.13 25.39
C ILE A 397 -0.24 -4.53 26.34
N VAL A 398 -1.51 -4.77 26.07
CA VAL A 398 -2.61 -4.29 26.92
C VAL A 398 -2.56 -4.95 28.30
N ALA A 399 -2.26 -6.25 28.39
CA ALA A 399 -2.07 -6.92 29.68
C ALA A 399 -0.89 -6.35 30.48
N ILE A 400 0.15 -5.83 29.82
CA ILE A 400 1.25 -5.11 30.49
C ILE A 400 0.76 -3.77 31.02
N TRP A 401 -0.04 -3.03 30.23
CA TRP A 401 -0.66 -1.78 30.65
C TRP A 401 -1.57 -1.96 31.87
N ASP A 402 -2.42 -2.99 31.89
CA ASP A 402 -3.29 -3.32 33.02
C ASP A 402 -2.50 -3.63 34.30
N LYS A 403 -1.39 -4.35 34.18
CA LYS A 403 -0.52 -4.73 35.31
C LYS A 403 0.27 -3.56 35.90
N GLN A 404 0.48 -2.49 35.14
CA GLN A 404 1.24 -1.32 35.59
C GLN A 404 0.40 -0.34 36.43
N GLY A 405 -0.91 -0.59 36.59
CA GLY A 405 -1.79 0.17 37.46
C GLY A 405 -2.16 1.54 36.90
N ILE A 406 -3.42 1.94 37.13
CA ILE A 406 -3.84 3.33 37.04
C ILE A 406 -3.15 4.05 38.21
N PRO A 407 -2.28 5.06 38.03
CA PRO A 407 -1.95 5.91 39.15
C PRO A 407 -3.26 6.54 39.59
N ASP A 408 -3.66 6.28 40.84
CA ASP A 408 -4.83 6.88 41.46
C ASP A 408 -4.86 8.36 41.09
N ARG A 409 -5.83 8.76 40.27
CA ARG A 409 -6.19 10.17 40.16
C ARG A 409 -6.84 10.50 41.50
N GLU A 410 -6.03 10.93 42.46
CA GLU A 410 -6.50 11.46 43.73
C GLU A 410 -7.47 12.62 43.47
N ALA A 411 -8.67 12.43 44.05
CA ALA A 411 -9.71 13.36 44.51
C ALA A 411 -9.82 14.77 43.91
#